data_AF-A0A9D9CV55-F1
#
_entry.id   AF-A0A9D9CV55-F1
#
_cell.length_a   1.000
_cell.length_b   1.000
_cell.length_c   1.000
_cell.angle_alpha   90.00
_cell.angle_beta   90.00
_cell.angle_gamma   90.00
#
_symmetry.space_group_name_H-M   'P 1'
#
loop_
_entity.id
_entity.type
_entity.pdbx_description
1 polymer ?
#
loop_
_entity_poly.entity_id
_entity_poly.type
_entity_poly.pdbx_seq_one_letter_code
_entity_poly.pdbx_strand_id
1 'polypeptide(L)' 'MTADGHDIDSIRQAFALAKAGVGSGKPTMILFRSDMGHGVDFMAGTHKWHGSVPKPEQLEEALRQLGETPLGDF' A
#
# COMPACT_ATOMS: atom_id res chain seq x y z
N MET A 1 14.91 -7.95 -4.46
CA MET A 1 15.17 -6.72 -3.68
C MET A 1 14.00 -6.49 -2.74
N THR A 2 14.18 -5.77 -1.63
CA THR A 2 13.11 -5.37 -0.72
C THR A 2 12.91 -3.86 -0.76
N ALA A 3 11.67 -3.40 -0.65
CA ALA A 3 11.32 -1.98 -0.59
C ALA A 3 10.15 -1.75 0.37
N ASP A 4 10.00 -0.53 0.89
CA ASP A 4 8.82 -0.19 1.69
C ASP A 4 7.65 0.10 0.74
N GLY A 5 6.53 -0.59 0.96
CA GLY A 5 5.32 -0.48 0.14
C GLY A 5 4.46 0.74 0.45
N HIS A 6 4.80 1.50 1.51
CA HIS A 6 4.09 2.71 1.94
C HIS A 6 4.92 3.99 1.73
N ASP A 7 6.12 3.87 1.17
CA ASP A 7 6.97 4.99 0.77
C ASP A 7 7.10 5.04 -0.75
N ILE A 8 6.51 6.08 -1.35
CA ILE A 8 6.52 6.29 -2.81
C ILE A 8 7.94 6.40 -3.37
N ASP A 9 8.88 7.00 -2.64
CA ASP A 9 10.25 7.13 -3.15
C ASP A 9 10.96 5.77 -3.12
N SER A 10 10.75 4.96 -2.08
CA SER A 10 11.21 3.56 -2.02
C SER A 10 10.68 2.74 -3.19
N ILE A 11 9.39 2.86 -3.50
CA ILE A 11 8.74 2.17 -4.61
C ILE A 11 9.35 2.60 -5.95
N ARG A 12 9.47 3.91 -6.19
CA ARG A 12 10.05 4.46 -7.43
C ARG A 12 11.49 3.98 -7.62
N GLN A 13 12.29 3.97 -6.57
CA GLN A 13 13.66 3.48 -6.61
C GLN A 13 13.72 1.98 -6.93
N ALA A 14 12.86 1.16 -6.30
CA ALA A 14 12.80 -0.27 -6.57
C ALA A 14 12.45 -0.56 -8.04
N PHE A 15 11.50 0.17 -8.62
CA PHE A 15 11.18 0.07 -10.04
C PHE A 15 12.31 0.56 -10.94
N ALA A 16 13.03 1.62 -10.59
CA ALA A 16 14.18 2.10 -11.35
C ALA A 16 15.29 1.03 -11.40
N LEU A 17 15.58 0.39 -10.27
CA LEU A 17 16.55 -0.72 -10.20
C LEU A 17 16.09 -1.94 -11.00
N ALA A 18 14.80 -2.29 -10.92
CA ALA A 18 14.26 -3.39 -11.71
C ALA A 18 14.35 -3.13 -13.21
N LYS A 19 14.07 -1.90 -13.66
CA LYS A 19 14.23 -1.49 -15.07
C LYS A 19 15.68 -1.54 -15.53
N ALA A 20 16.62 -1.14 -14.68
CA ALA A 20 18.06 -1.22 -15.00
C ALA A 20 18.54 -2.66 -15.20
N GLY A 21 17.86 -3.66 -14.63
CA GLY A 21 18.16 -5.08 -14.79
C GLY A 21 17.54 -5.74 -16.03
N VAL A 22 16.79 -5.01 -16.86
CA VAL A 22 16.18 -5.54 -18.09
C VAL A 22 17.28 -6.02 -19.06
N GLY A 23 17.05 -7.17 -19.70
CA GLY A 23 18.03 -7.80 -20.60
C GLY A 23 19.03 -8.73 -19.92
N SER A 24 18.99 -8.86 -18.59
CA SER A 24 19.85 -9.78 -17.81
C SER A 24 19.51 -11.27 -17.97
N GLY A 25 18.45 -11.61 -18.71
CA GLY A 25 17.99 -12.99 -18.92
C GLY A 25 17.36 -13.65 -17.67
N LYS A 26 17.10 -12.88 -16.60
CA LYS A 26 16.49 -13.36 -15.35
C LYS A 26 15.27 -12.53 -14.98
N PRO A 27 14.22 -13.16 -14.40
CA PRO A 27 13.10 -12.41 -13.85
C PRO A 27 13.55 -11.59 -12.64
N THR A 28 12.90 -10.44 -12.44
CA THR A 28 13.14 -9.58 -11.26
C THR A 28 11.94 -9.65 -10.33
N MET A 29 12.19 -9.86 -9.04
CA MET A 29 11.20 -9.79 -7.97
C MET A 29 11.49 -8.59 -7.06
N ILE A 30 10.48 -7.76 -6.86
CA ILE A 30 10.45 -6.71 -5.83
C ILE A 30 9.56 -7.21 -4.70
N LEU A 31 10.11 -7.35 -3.50
CA LEU A 31 9.37 -7.72 -2.30
C LEU A 31 9.05 -6.46 -1.51
N PHE A 32 7.80 -5.99 -1.61
CA PHE A 32 7.34 -4.84 -0.83
C PHE A 32 6.97 -5.28 0.59
N ARG A 33 7.52 -4.59 1.60
CA ARG A 33 7.03 -4.67 2.97
C ARG A 33 5.84 -3.72 3.08
N SER A 34 4.66 -4.25 3.37
CA SER A 34 3.45 -3.46 3.54
C SER A 34 2.69 -3.90 4.78
N ASP A 35 2.03 -2.94 5.43
CA ASP A 35 1.10 -3.19 6.52
C ASP A 35 -0.33 -3.35 5.97
N MET A 36 -0.99 -4.47 6.29
CA MET A 36 -2.39 -4.70 5.91
C MET A 36 -3.28 -3.69 6.63
N GLY A 37 -4.24 -3.07 5.91
CA GLY A 37 -5.14 -2.07 6.47
C GLY A 37 -4.46 -0.75 6.84
N HIS A 38 -3.30 -0.45 6.26
CA HIS A 38 -2.54 0.78 6.52
C HIS A 38 -3.41 2.04 6.33
N GLY A 39 -3.25 3.01 7.23
CA GLY A 39 -4.00 4.26 7.24
C GLY A 39 -5.34 4.21 7.96
N VAL A 40 -5.80 3.03 8.42
CA VAL A 40 -7.04 2.90 9.20
C VAL A 40 -6.79 2.07 10.46
N ASP A 41 -6.87 2.68 11.64
CA ASP A 41 -6.48 2.13 12.94
C ASP A 41 -7.12 0.78 13.25
N PHE A 42 -8.43 0.63 13.01
CA PHE A 42 -9.14 -0.61 13.31
C PHE A 42 -8.93 -1.71 12.25
N MET A 43 -8.33 -1.37 11.12
CA MET A 43 -7.96 -2.30 10.06
C MET A 43 -6.47 -2.66 10.07
N ALA A 44 -5.62 -1.76 10.55
CA ALA A 44 -4.18 -1.88 10.49
C ALA A 44 -3.66 -3.10 11.29
N GLY A 45 -2.77 -3.87 10.68
CA GLY A 45 -2.04 -4.94 11.37
C GLY A 45 -2.88 -6.18 11.73
N THR A 46 -4.08 -6.34 11.18
CA THR A 46 -4.95 -7.49 11.47
C THR A 46 -5.55 -8.13 10.23
N HIS A 47 -5.59 -9.47 10.21
CA HIS A 47 -6.16 -10.25 9.10
C HIS A 47 -7.69 -10.19 9.02
N LYS A 48 -8.36 -9.68 10.06
CA LYS A 48 -9.84 -9.66 10.17
C LYS A 48 -10.52 -8.99 8.98
N TRP A 49 -9.83 -8.04 8.34
CA TRP A 49 -10.33 -7.24 7.24
C TRP A 49 -9.95 -7.75 5.85
N HIS A 50 -9.31 -8.93 5.74
CA HIS A 50 -8.92 -9.49 4.44
C HIS A 50 -10.10 -9.73 3.48
N GLY A 51 -11.26 -10.13 4.02
CA GLY A 51 -12.48 -10.39 3.24
C GLY A 51 -13.75 -9.90 3.92
N SER A 52 -13.62 -9.02 4.91
CA SER A 52 -14.75 -8.50 5.68
C SER A 52 -15.13 -7.10 5.18
N VAL A 53 -16.43 -6.85 5.06
CA VAL A 53 -16.97 -5.57 4.58
C VAL A 53 -17.22 -4.63 5.76
N PRO A 54 -16.79 -3.35 5.71
CA PRO A 54 -17.10 -2.36 6.75
C PRO A 54 -18.60 -2.05 6.81
N LYS A 55 -19.12 -1.80 8.02
CA LYS A 55 -20.44 -1.18 8.21
C LYS A 55 -20.41 0.30 7.80
N PRO A 56 -21.56 0.95 7.53
CA PRO A 56 -21.60 2.38 7.18
C PRO A 56 -20.84 3.27 8.15
N GLU A 57 -20.97 3.04 9.46
CA GLU A 57 -20.29 3.85 10.48
C GLU A 57 -18.76 3.63 10.48
N GLN A 58 -18.32 2.43 10.10
CA GLN A 58 -16.89 2.11 9.98
C GLN A 58 -16.29 2.69 8.69
N LEU A 59 -17.09 2.80 7.62
CA LEU A 59 -16.69 3.49 6.40
C LEU A 59 -16.45 4.98 6.70
N GLU A 60 -17.40 5.64 7.35
CA GLU A 60 -17.27 7.06 7.72
C GLU A 60 -16.01 7.30 8.57
N GLU A 61 -15.76 6.44 9.58
CA GLU A 61 -14.55 6.56 10.40
C GLU A 61 -13.27 6.30 9.62
N ALA A 62 -13.25 5.31 8.71
CA ALA A 62 -12.09 5.04 7.87
C ALA A 62 -11.77 6.21 6.93
N LEU A 63 -12.78 6.79 6.27
CA LEU A 63 -12.60 7.97 5.41
C LEU A 63 -12.09 9.18 6.19
N ARG A 64 -12.59 9.38 7.42
CA ARG A 64 -12.10 10.43 8.32
C ARG A 64 -10.61 10.27 8.65
N GLN A 65 -10.13 9.03 8.81
CA GLN A 65 -8.72 8.74 9.11
C GLN A 65 -7.81 8.92 7.89
N LEU A 66 -8.28 8.55 6.70
CA LEU A 66 -7.54 8.74 5.45
C LEU A 66 -7.45 10.22 5.04
N GLY A 67 -8.47 11.01 5.38
CA GLY A 67 -8.60 12.40 4.94
C GLY A 67 -8.90 12.51 3.43
N GLU A 68 -9.29 13.70 2.99
CA GLU A 68 -9.41 13.99 1.55
C GLU A 68 -8.06 14.36 0.97
N THR A 69 -7.81 13.91 -0.26
CA THR A 69 -6.62 14.36 -0.99
C THR A 69 -6.88 15.76 -1.59
N PRO A 70 -5.83 16.44 -2.08
CA PRO A 70 -5.98 17.70 -2.81
C PRO A 70 -6.85 17.62 -4.08
N LEU A 71 -7.27 16.41 -4.49
CA LEU A 71 -8.17 16.18 -5.62
C LEU A 71 -9.66 16.22 -5.23
N GLY A 72 -9.98 16.32 -3.93
CA GLY A 72 -11.35 16.33 -3.42
C GLY A 72 -12.07 14.99 -3.58
N ASP A 73 -11.34 13.88 -3.47
CA ASP A 73 -11.88 12.53 -3.54
C ASP A 73 -12.38 12.02 -2.17
N PHE A 74 -13.58 11.43 -2.19
CA PHE A 74 -14.15 10.49 -1.21
C PHE A 74 -15.13 9.53 -1.88
#